data_AF-A0A926NZN5-F1
#
_entry.id   AF-A0A926NZN5-F1
#
_cell.length_a   1.000
_cell.length_b   1.000
_cell.length_c   1.000
_cell.angle_alpha   90.00
_cell.angle_beta   90.00
_cell.angle_gamma   90.00
#
_symmetry.space_group_name_H-M   'P 1'
#
loop_
_entity.id
_entity.type
_entity.pdbx_description
1 polymer ?
#
loop_
_entity_poly.entity_id
_entity_poly.type
_entity_poly.pdbx_seq_one_letter_code
_entity_poly.pdbx_strand_id
1 'polypeptide(L)' 'METGTKEKRKINSADAVAILKKSGVEIDEKKAREVLDLMYFFAKLM' A
#
# COMPACT_ATOMS: atom_id res chain seq x y z
N MET A 1 -8.24 -20.48 -19.15
CA MET A 1 -8.21 -19.12 -18.58
C MET A 1 -7.16 -19.14 -17.49
N GLU A 2 -6.08 -18.41 -17.71
CA GLU A 2 -4.87 -18.44 -16.88
C GLU A 2 -5.23 -17.90 -15.49
N THR A 3 -5.25 -18.77 -14.49
CA THR A 3 -5.30 -18.37 -13.08
C THR A 3 -3.94 -17.78 -12.74
N GLY A 4 -3.70 -16.55 -13.19
CA GLY A 4 -2.55 -15.76 -12.75
C GLY A 4 -2.70 -15.56 -11.26
N THR A 5 -1.99 -16.37 -10.49
CA THR A 5 -1.75 -16.18 -9.05
C THR A 5 -1.32 -14.73 -8.91
N LYS A 6 -2.24 -13.86 -8.47
CA LYS A 6 -1.92 -12.47 -8.16
C LYS A 6 -0.92 -12.57 -7.02
N GLU A 7 0.38 -12.58 -7.34
CA GLU A 7 1.44 -12.40 -6.36
C GLU A 7 0.97 -11.26 -5.47
N LYS A 8 0.85 -11.54 -4.17
CA LYS A 8 0.52 -10.51 -3.17
C LYS A 8 1.60 -9.45 -3.32
N ARG A 9 1.35 -8.43 -4.14
CA ARG A 9 2.29 -7.35 -4.38
C ARG A 9 2.56 -6.75 -3.01
N LYS A 10 3.78 -6.94 -2.53
CA LYS A 10 4.25 -6.38 -1.27
C LYS A 10 4.48 -4.91 -1.55
N ILE A 11 3.43 -4.09 -1.42
CA ILE A 11 3.50 -2.65 -1.66
C ILE A 11 4.42 -2.06 -0.60
N ASN A 12 5.50 -1.38 -1.02
CA ASN A 12 6.39 -0.66 -0.12
C ASN A 12 5.92 0.80 0.06
N SER A 13 6.56 1.54 0.98
CA SER A 13 6.18 2.93 1.27
C SER A 13 6.35 3.86 0.05
N ALA A 14 7.35 3.64 -0.80
CA ALA A 14 7.55 4.44 -2.01
C ALA A 14 6.42 4.21 -3.05
N ASP A 15 5.99 2.96 -3.22
CA ASP A 15 4.87 2.59 -4.09
C ASP A 15 3.56 3.20 -3.57
N ALA A 16 3.34 3.18 -2.26
CA ALA A 16 2.18 3.80 -1.64
C ALA A 16 2.15 5.32 -1.85
N VAL A 17 3.29 6.01 -1.69
CA VAL A 17 3.42 7.44 -2.01
C VAL A 17 3.06 7.70 -3.47
N ALA A 18 3.57 6.89 -4.41
CA ALA A 18 3.30 7.05 -5.83
C ALA A 18 1.81 6.87 -6.17
N ILE A 19 1.15 5.88 -5.57
CA ILE A 19 -0.29 5.62 -5.75
C ILE A 19 -1.14 6.76 -5.16
N LEU A 20 -0.80 7.21 -3.95
CA LEU A 20 -1.52 8.27 -3.25
C LEU A 20 -1.37 9.61 -3.99
N LYS A 21 -0.16 9.93 -4.46
CA LYS A 21 0.09 11.11 -5.30
C LYS A 21 -0.70 11.07 -6.62
N LYS A 22 -0.77 9.91 -7.28
CA LYS A 22 -1.62 9.75 -8.48
C LYS A 22 -3.12 9.98 -8.20
N SER A 23 -3.54 9.76 -6.96
CA SER A 23 -4.91 9.98 -6.50
C SER A 23 -5.16 11.40 -6.02
N GLY A 24 -4.19 12.32 -6.16
CA GLY A 24 -4.28 13.71 -5.70
C GLY A 24 -3.97 13.92 -4.22
N VAL A 25 -3.51 12.88 -3.51
CA VAL A 25 -3.12 12.95 -2.10
C VAL A 25 -1.62 13.18 -2.01
N GLU A 26 -1.22 14.38 -1.62
CA GLU A 26 0.18 14.70 -1.39
C GLU A 26 0.61 14.25 0.02
N ILE A 27 1.49 13.26 0.05
CA ILE A 27 1.93 12.59 1.27
C ILE A 27 3.43 12.30 1.17
N ASP A 28 4.12 12.45 2.30
CA ASP A 28 5.53 12.10 2.45
C ASP A 28 5.70 10.60 2.75
N GLU A 29 6.92 10.08 2.59
CA GLU A 29 7.19 8.65 2.77
C GLU A 29 6.92 8.18 4.21
N LYS A 30 7.15 9.04 5.21
CA LYS A 30 6.96 8.70 6.62
C LYS A 30 5.48 8.45 6.91
N LYS A 31 4.61 9.36 6.49
CA LYS A 31 3.15 9.21 6.63
C LYS A 31 2.63 8.04 5.80
N ALA A 32 3.16 7.82 4.60
CA ALA A 32 2.76 6.67 3.79
C ALA A 32 3.10 5.33 4.47
N ARG A 33 4.24 5.27 5.18
CA ARG A 33 4.61 4.12 6.00
C ARG A 33 3.65 3.91 7.16
N GLU A 34 3.31 4.98 7.90
CA GLU A 34 2.33 4.89 9.00
C GLU A 34 0.96 4.40 8.53
N VAL A 35 0.49 4.87 7.37
CA VAL A 35 -0.77 4.41 6.77
C VAL A 35 -0.67 2.93 6.37
N LEU A 36 0.41 2.51 5.72
CA LEU A 36 0.61 1.10 5.36
C LEU A 36 0.66 0.21 6.60
N ASP A 37 1.39 0.61 7.64
CA ASP A 37 1.49 -0.15 8.89
C ASP A 37 0.12 -0.28 9.57
N LEU A 38 -0.69 0.78 9.55
CA LEU A 38 -2.06 0.74 10.04
C LEU A 38 -2.94 -0.21 9.21
N MET A 39 -2.84 -0.17 7.88
CA MET A 39 -3.57 -1.09 7.01
C MET A 39 -3.16 -2.55 7.24
N TYR A 40 -1.87 -2.82 7.42
CA TYR A 40 -1.36 -4.15 7.77
C TYR A 40 -1.85 -4.61 9.15
N PHE A 41 -1.88 -3.71 10.12
CA PHE A 41 -2.41 -3.98 11.45
C PHE A 41 -3.88 -4.40 11.37
N PHE A 42 -4.72 -3.64 10.66
CA PHE A 42 -6.12 -4.01 10.45
C PHE A 42 -6.28 -5.31 9.67
N ALA A 43 -5.48 -5.53 8.64
CA ALA A 43 -5.52 -6.78 7.87
C ALA A 43 -5.11 -8.01 8.69
N LYS A 44 -4.40 -7.84 9.81
CA LYS A 44 -4.03 -8.91 10.73
C LYS A 44 -5.08 -9.16 11.82
N LEU A 45 -5.98 -8.20 12.05
CA LEU A 45 -7.08 -8.31 13.00
C LEU A 45 -8.32 -9.02 12.42
N MET A 46 -8.45 -9.07 11.10
CA MET A 46 -9.45 -9.85 10.37
C MET A 46 -8.90 -11.21 9.97
#